data_AF-A0A819MBA3-F1
#
_entry.id   AF-A0A819MBA3-F1
#
_cell.length_a   1.000
_cell.length_b   1.000
_cell.length_c   1.000
_cell.angle_alpha   90.00
_cell.angle_beta   90.00
_cell.angle_gamma   90.00
#
_symmetry.space_group_name_H-M   'P 1'
#
loop_
_entity.id
_entity.type
_entity.pdbx_description
1 polymer ?
#
loop_
_entity_poly.entity_id
_entity_poly.type
_entity_poly.pdbx_seq_one_letter_code
_entity_poly.pdbx_strand_id
1 'polypeptide(L)'
;MTNVFETINSNIEPIYKFRFDKSDKHIRLTQQQLDRIPYLSALVANKNDFSSIQNQNGEYVLKLPINYTSFMVILHSVAFEQPYKIFNELPEDENILETFQLLHYLHVNSFPTPYLRDKYSFLSNHVNYH
;
A
#
# COMPACT_ATOMS: atom_id res chain seq x y z
N MET A 1 -26.73 -45.11 7.10
CA MET A 1 -26.65 -44.21 8.27
C MET A 1 -25.34 -43.44 8.17
N THR A 2 -25.49 -42.13 7.96
CA THR A 2 -24.57 -40.99 8.07
C THR A 2 -23.07 -41.20 7.83
N ASN A 3 -22.61 -40.88 6.61
CA ASN A 3 -21.24 -40.41 6.39
C ASN A 3 -21.16 -38.97 6.89
N VAL A 4 -20.48 -38.77 8.01
CA VAL A 4 -20.10 -37.45 8.51
C VAL A 4 -18.93 -36.99 7.65
N PHE A 5 -19.23 -36.27 6.56
CA PHE A 5 -18.20 -35.52 5.87
C PHE A 5 -17.74 -34.40 6.81
N GLU A 6 -16.54 -34.58 7.35
CA GLU A 6 -15.76 -33.54 8.00
C GLU A 6 -15.68 -32.33 7.07
N THR A 7 -16.56 -31.35 7.32
CA THR A 7 -16.45 -30.04 6.70
C THR A 7 -15.38 -29.30 7.50
N ILE A 8 -14.12 -29.60 7.22
CA ILE A 8 -13.01 -28.74 7.64
C ILE A 8 -13.09 -27.50 6.75
N ASN A 9 -14.03 -26.61 7.06
CA ASN A 9 -13.99 -25.23 6.60
C ASN A 9 -12.84 -24.55 7.35
N SER A 10 -11.62 -24.87 6.91
CA SER A 10 -10.48 -23.98 7.13
C SER A 10 -10.79 -22.75 6.30
N ASN A 11 -11.46 -21.76 6.88
CA ASN A 11 -11.50 -20.39 6.36
C ASN A 11 -10.08 -19.82 6.44
N ILE A 12 -9.17 -20.36 5.64
CA ILE A 12 -7.84 -19.81 5.44
C ILE A 12 -8.09 -18.60 4.56
N GLU A 13 -8.04 -17.42 5.16
CA GLU A 13 -8.09 -16.19 4.39
C GLU A 13 -7.02 -16.24 3.29
N PRO A 14 -7.37 -15.91 2.04
CA PRO A 14 -6.41 -15.94 0.95
C PRO A 14 -5.26 -14.96 1.27
N ILE A 15 -4.03 -15.46 1.17
CA ILE A 15 -2.82 -14.68 1.33
C ILE A 15 -2.22 -14.40 -0.04
N TYR A 16 -2.14 -13.12 -0.41
CA TYR A 16 -1.60 -12.64 -1.67
C TYR A 16 -0.12 -12.27 -1.49
N LYS A 17 0.74 -12.73 -2.38
CA LYS A 17 2.18 -12.46 -2.36
C LYS A 17 2.54 -11.40 -3.39
N PHE A 18 3.22 -10.35 -2.95
CA PHE A 18 3.72 -9.30 -3.84
C PHE A 18 5.23 -9.19 -3.74
N ARG A 19 5.89 -8.94 -4.87
CA ARG A 19 7.34 -8.73 -4.96
C ARG A 19 7.62 -7.39 -5.62
N PHE A 20 8.58 -6.65 -5.09
CA PHE A 20 9.00 -5.38 -5.68
C PHE A 20 9.94 -5.64 -6.87
N ASP A 21 9.72 -5.02 -8.02
CA ASP A 21 10.51 -5.31 -9.24
C ASP A 21 12.01 -5.00 -9.07
N LYS A 22 12.33 -3.94 -8.31
CA LYS A 22 13.69 -3.45 -8.11
C LYS A 22 14.39 -3.98 -6.85
N SER A 23 13.78 -4.90 -6.10
CA SER A 23 14.39 -5.45 -4.89
C SER A 23 13.88 -6.85 -4.57
N ASP A 24 14.64 -7.67 -3.85
CA ASP A 24 14.17 -8.99 -3.40
C ASP A 24 13.17 -8.93 -2.23
N LYS A 25 12.69 -7.73 -1.91
CA LYS A 25 11.69 -7.52 -0.87
C LYS A 25 10.32 -8.00 -1.35
N HIS A 26 9.59 -8.59 -0.42
CA HIS A 26 8.28 -9.18 -0.65
C HIS A 26 7.37 -8.87 0.52
N ILE A 27 6.07 -8.83 0.24
CA ILE A 27 5.03 -8.65 1.24
C ILE A 27 3.94 -9.69 1.04
N ARG A 28 3.24 -10.00 2.12
CA ARG A 28 2.08 -10.88 2.12
C ARG A 28 0.92 -10.10 2.69
N LEU A 29 -0.18 -10.05 1.95
CA LEU A 29 -1.39 -9.34 2.36
C LEU A 29 -2.56 -10.31 2.47
N THR A 30 -3.35 -10.18 3.52
CA THR A 30 -4.69 -10.79 3.58
C THR A 30 -5.66 -10.04 2.67
N GLN A 31 -6.83 -10.63 2.39
CA GLN A 31 -7.90 -9.92 1.66
C GLN A 31 -8.26 -8.59 2.34
N GLN A 32 -8.38 -8.58 3.67
CA GLN A 32 -8.71 -7.36 4.43
C GLN A 32 -7.67 -6.25 4.24
N GLN A 33 -6.39 -6.58 4.18
CA GLN A 33 -5.33 -5.58 3.93
C GLN A 33 -5.32 -5.14 2.47
N LEU A 34 -5.57 -6.07 1.55
CA LEU A 34 -5.64 -5.83 0.12
C LEU A 34 -6.74 -4.81 -0.21
N ASP A 35 -7.93 -4.99 0.34
CA ASP A 35 -9.11 -4.15 0.09
C ASP A 35 -8.93 -2.68 0.48
N ARG A 36 -7.93 -2.39 1.32
CA ARG A 36 -7.59 -1.01 1.70
C ARG A 36 -6.68 -0.31 0.70
N ILE A 37 -6.13 -1.04 -0.27
CA ILE A 37 -5.25 -0.50 -1.32
C ILE A 37 -5.86 -0.83 -2.68
N PRO A 38 -6.72 0.05 -3.23
CA PRO A 38 -7.53 -0.26 -4.41
C PRO A 38 -6.72 -0.67 -5.64
N TYR A 39 -5.54 -0.08 -5.83
CA TYR A 39 -4.61 -0.50 -6.89
C TYR A 39 -4.26 -2.00 -6.80
N LEU A 40 -3.94 -2.50 -5.60
CA LEU A 40 -3.59 -3.89 -5.40
C LEU A 40 -4.80 -4.82 -5.55
N SER A 41 -5.97 -4.42 -5.04
CA SER A 41 -7.22 -5.17 -5.29
C SER A 41 -7.50 -5.31 -6.78
N ALA A 42 -7.36 -4.23 -7.55
CA ALA A 42 -7.54 -4.26 -9.00
C ALA A 42 -6.52 -5.18 -9.68
N LEU A 43 -5.26 -5.15 -9.24
CA LEU A 43 -4.20 -5.98 -9.78
C LEU A 43 -4.44 -7.48 -9.53
N VAL A 44 -5.00 -7.83 -8.37
CA VAL A 44 -5.42 -9.20 -8.05
C VAL A 44 -6.66 -9.63 -8.84
N ALA A 45 -7.67 -8.76 -8.93
CA ALA A 45 -8.94 -9.04 -9.62
C ALA A 45 -8.76 -9.28 -11.12
N ASN A 46 -7.87 -8.51 -11.76
CA ASN A 46 -7.62 -8.58 -13.21
C ASN A 46 -6.43 -9.47 -13.56
N LYS A 47 -6.08 -10.46 -12.72
CA LYS A 47 -4.91 -11.34 -12.95
C LYS A 47 -4.93 -12.05 -14.30
N ASN A 48 -6.11 -12.31 -14.86
CA ASN A 48 -6.28 -13.00 -16.14
C ASN A 48 -6.17 -12.06 -17.34
N ASP A 49 -6.37 -10.76 -17.13
CA ASP A 49 -6.39 -9.75 -18.19
C ASP A 49 -4.98 -9.29 -18.55
N PHE A 50 -4.01 -9.59 -17.69
CA PHE A 50 -2.61 -9.24 -17.89
C PHE A 50 -1.72 -10.45 -17.66
N SER A 51 -1.25 -11.04 -18.74
CA SER A 51 -0.33 -12.19 -18.75
C SER A 51 1.01 -11.94 -18.02
N SER A 52 1.33 -10.69 -17.69
CA SER A 52 2.60 -10.28 -17.05
C SER A 52 2.47 -9.81 -15.60
N ILE A 53 1.30 -9.96 -14.96
CA ILE A 53 1.09 -9.45 -13.59
C ILE A 53 1.75 -10.34 -12.52
N GLN A 54 1.70 -11.66 -12.71
CA GLN A 54 2.33 -12.62 -11.79
C GLN A 54 3.61 -13.19 -12.41
N ASN A 55 4.64 -13.39 -11.58
CA ASN A 55 5.81 -14.15 -11.96
C ASN A 55 5.54 -15.67 -11.90
N GLN A 56 6.55 -16.48 -12.24
CA GLN A 56 6.47 -17.94 -12.21
C GLN A 56 6.16 -18.53 -10.82
N ASN A 57 6.40 -17.76 -9.75
CA ASN A 57 6.12 -18.17 -8.36
C ASN A 57 4.70 -17.78 -7.91
N GLY A 58 3.88 -17.20 -8.79
CA GLY A 58 2.56 -16.67 -8.46
C GLY A 58 2.60 -15.37 -7.65
N GLU A 59 3.74 -14.68 -7.62
CA GLU A 59 3.88 -13.40 -6.93
C GLU A 59 3.52 -12.25 -7.88
N TYR A 60 2.69 -11.34 -7.38
CA TYR A 60 2.31 -10.12 -8.06
C TYR A 60 3.48 -9.13 -8.09
N VAL A 61 3.91 -8.72 -9.28
CA VAL A 61 5.09 -7.85 -9.43
C VAL A 61 4.68 -6.38 -9.31
N LEU A 62 5.18 -5.71 -8.27
CA LEU A 62 5.02 -4.29 -8.04
C LEU A 62 6.11 -3.52 -8.80
N LYS A 63 5.69 -2.87 -9.89
CA LYS A 63 6.56 -2.04 -10.72
C LYS A 63 6.66 -0.60 -10.18
N LEU A 64 7.61 0.16 -10.70
CA LEU A 64 7.72 1.59 -10.45
C LEU A 64 6.38 2.30 -10.73
N PRO A 65 6.00 3.30 -9.91
CA PRO A 65 6.81 4.00 -8.91
C PRO A 65 6.83 3.39 -7.49
N ILE A 66 6.38 2.15 -7.29
CA ILE A 66 6.24 1.55 -5.96
C ILE A 66 7.60 1.18 -5.36
N ASN A 67 8.17 2.04 -4.52
CA ASN A 67 9.36 1.73 -3.71
C ASN A 67 8.93 1.08 -2.37
N TYR A 68 9.79 0.22 -1.82
CA TYR A 68 9.45 -0.56 -0.63
C TYR A 68 9.21 0.28 0.62
N THR A 69 10.11 1.23 0.92
CA THR A 69 10.07 1.98 2.19
C THR A 69 8.81 2.81 2.28
N SER A 70 8.55 3.63 1.26
CA SER A 70 7.32 4.43 1.15
C SER A 70 6.08 3.53 1.16
N PHE A 71 6.10 2.41 0.43
CA PHE A 71 4.98 1.48 0.43
C PHE A 71 4.68 0.90 1.82
N MET A 72 5.71 0.51 2.59
CA MET A 72 5.51 -0.05 3.93
C MET A 72 4.92 0.97 4.90
N VAL A 73 5.37 2.22 4.85
CA VAL A 73 4.81 3.31 5.64
C VAL A 73 3.34 3.55 5.27
N ILE A 74 3.00 3.56 3.98
CA ILE A 74 1.62 3.68 3.50
C ILE A 74 0.79 2.49 3.99
N LEU A 75 1.28 1.27 3.81
CA LEU A 75 0.60 0.04 4.23
C LEU A 75 0.29 0.08 5.73
N HIS A 76 1.26 0.44 6.56
CA HIS A 76 1.08 0.58 8.01
C HIS A 76 0.03 1.64 8.33
N SER A 77 0.18 2.83 7.75
CA SER A 77 -0.75 3.93 7.97
C SER A 77 -2.20 3.58 7.62
N VAL A 78 -2.39 2.89 6.50
CA VAL A 78 -3.70 2.41 6.03
C VAL A 78 -4.22 1.26 6.88
N ALA A 79 -3.37 0.33 7.32
CA ALA A 79 -3.75 -0.79 8.19
C ALA A 79 -4.21 -0.32 9.58
N PHE A 80 -3.63 0.77 10.10
CA PHE A 80 -4.00 1.33 11.40
C PHE A 80 -5.00 2.49 11.31
N GLU A 81 -5.51 2.82 10.12
CA GLU A 81 -6.44 3.94 9.88
C GLU A 81 -5.90 5.28 10.40
N GLN A 82 -4.58 5.45 10.33
CA GLN A 82 -3.84 6.57 10.88
C GLN A 82 -3.04 7.26 9.76
N PRO A 83 -3.70 7.98 8.84
CA PRO A 83 -3.06 8.64 7.68
C PRO A 83 -1.95 9.61 8.08
N TYR A 84 -2.07 10.24 9.24
CA TYR A 84 -1.11 11.22 9.77
C TYR A 84 0.23 10.59 10.20
N LYS A 85 0.28 9.27 10.41
CA LYS A 85 1.51 8.59 10.81
C LYS A 85 2.55 8.54 9.70
N ILE A 86 2.15 8.70 8.44
CA ILE A 86 3.09 8.74 7.31
C ILE A 86 4.17 9.80 7.54
N PHE A 87 3.80 10.96 8.09
CA PHE A 87 4.77 12.05 8.36
C PHE A 87 5.73 11.79 9.51
N ASN A 88 5.38 10.86 10.41
CA ASN A 88 6.19 10.55 11.59
C ASN A 88 6.97 9.24 11.43
N GLU A 89 6.53 8.36 10.52
CA GLU A 89 7.11 7.04 10.29
C GLU A 89 7.99 6.98 9.03
N LEU A 90 7.95 8.02 8.20
CA LEU A 90 8.86 8.13 7.08
C LEU A 90 10.29 8.45 7.59
N PRO A 91 11.32 7.69 7.16
CA PRO A 91 12.71 8.00 7.45
C PRO A 91 13.09 9.44 7.03
N GLU A 92 14.03 10.06 7.73
CA GLU A 92 14.45 11.46 7.48
C GLU A 92 15.03 11.67 6.07
N ASP A 93 15.58 10.63 5.46
CA ASP A 93 16.20 10.61 4.14
C ASP A 93 15.22 10.28 3.00
N GLU A 94 13.99 9.89 3.33
CA GLU A 94 12.99 9.52 2.34
C GLU A 94 12.22 10.74 1.79
N ASN A 95 11.95 10.71 0.49
CA ASN A 95 11.34 11.83 -0.21
C ASN A 95 9.82 11.85 0.03
N ILE A 96 9.38 12.75 0.92
CA ILE A 96 7.96 12.98 1.25
C ILE A 96 7.11 13.16 -0.02
N LEU A 97 7.60 13.89 -1.03
CA LEU A 97 6.85 14.13 -2.26
C LEU A 97 6.64 12.83 -3.05
N GLU A 98 7.65 11.96 -3.12
CA GLU A 98 7.54 10.64 -3.76
C GLU A 98 6.57 9.74 -3.01
N THR A 99 6.56 9.78 -1.67
CA THR A 99 5.58 9.05 -0.85
C THR A 99 4.14 9.52 -1.13
N PHE A 100 3.93 10.83 -1.31
CA PHE A 100 2.61 11.36 -1.69
C PHE A 100 2.17 10.94 -3.09
N GLN A 101 3.09 10.98 -4.06
CA GLN A 101 2.81 10.51 -5.41
C GLN A 101 2.45 9.02 -5.39
N LEU A 102 3.13 8.23 -4.55
CA LEU A 102 2.82 6.82 -4.37
C LEU A 102 1.44 6.60 -3.73
N LEU A 103 1.05 7.38 -2.72
CA LEU A 103 -0.30 7.33 -2.15
C LEU A 103 -1.38 7.54 -3.21
N HIS A 104 -1.20 8.56 -4.04
CA HIS A 104 -2.11 8.85 -5.15
C HIS A 104 -2.13 7.71 -6.18
N TYR A 105 -0.96 7.20 -6.57
CA TYR A 105 -0.82 6.09 -7.51
C TYR A 105 -1.52 4.81 -7.00
N LEU A 106 -1.45 4.54 -5.70
CA LEU A 106 -2.10 3.38 -5.07
C LEU A 106 -3.62 3.55 -4.91
N HIS A 107 -4.16 4.72 -5.28
CA HIS A 107 -5.56 5.13 -5.06
C HIS A 107 -6.00 4.98 -3.60
N VAL A 108 -5.07 5.16 -2.66
CA VAL A 108 -5.38 5.17 -1.23
C VAL A 108 -6.08 6.50 -0.94
N ASN A 109 -7.41 6.46 -0.88
CA ASN A 109 -8.21 7.60 -0.45
C ASN A 109 -7.96 7.84 1.04
N SER A 110 -7.12 8.81 1.42
CA SER A 110 -7.36 9.64 2.60
C SER A 110 -6.24 10.64 2.89
N PHE A 111 -6.49 11.89 2.52
CA PHE A 111 -6.29 12.96 3.49
C PHE A 111 -7.57 13.79 3.51
N PRO A 112 -8.17 14.06 4.68
CA PRO A 112 -9.04 15.22 4.79
C PRO A 112 -8.16 16.42 4.43
N THR A 113 -8.55 17.09 3.34
CA THR A 113 -7.87 18.21 2.70
C THR A 113 -7.54 19.42 3.61
N PRO A 114 -8.05 19.61 4.85
CA PRO A 114 -7.61 20.77 5.65
C PRO A 114 -6.21 20.65 6.25
N TYR A 115 -5.72 19.45 6.61
CA TYR A 115 -4.53 19.34 7.49
C TYR A 115 -3.19 19.60 6.80
N LEU A 116 -3.11 19.44 5.48
CA LEU A 116 -1.92 19.82 4.71
C LEU A 116 -1.74 21.34 4.67
N ARG A 117 -2.82 22.10 4.80
CA ARG A 117 -2.73 23.56 4.82
C ARG A 117 -2.04 24.02 6.10
N ASP A 118 -2.41 23.49 7.25
CA ASP A 118 -1.92 24.02 8.52
C ASP A 118 -0.49 23.60 8.85
N LYS A 119 -0.07 22.38 8.48
CA LYS A 119 1.31 21.91 8.78
C LYS A 119 2.37 22.48 7.83
N TYR A 120 2.00 22.82 6.59
CA TYR A 120 2.93 23.41 5.61
C TYR A 120 2.82 24.94 5.49
N SER A 121 1.80 25.57 6.08
CA SER A 121 1.75 27.04 6.24
C SER A 121 2.85 27.58 7.17
N PHE A 122 3.43 26.73 8.03
CA PHE A 122 4.60 27.09 8.83
C PHE A 122 5.89 27.24 8.02
N LEU A 123 5.99 26.62 6.84
CA LEU A 123 7.17 26.72 5.98
C LEU A 123 7.09 27.91 5.01
N SER A 124 5.91 28.49 4.79
CA SER A 124 5.72 29.64 3.88
C SER A 124 5.91 31.01 4.55
N ASN A 125 6.16 31.08 5.86
CA ASN A 125 6.33 32.34 6.58
C ASN A 125 7.73 32.51 7.16
N HIS A 126 8.78 32.46 6.33
CA HIS A 126 10.05 33.16 6.60
C HIS A 126 10.79 33.43 5.29
N VAL A 127 10.21 34.25 4.42
CA VAL A 127 10.98 35.05 3.47
C VAL A 127 10.73 36.51 3.86
N ASN A 128 11.45 36.98 4.88
CA ASN A 128 11.57 38.41 5.13
C ASN A 128 12.40 39.00 4.00
N TYR A 129 11.74 39.63 3.03
CA TYR A 129 12.39 40.65 2.23
C TYR A 129 12.54 41.89 3.11
N HIS A 130 13.77 42.15 3.56
CA HIS A 130 14.21 43.45 4.05
C HIS A 130 15.07 44.11 2.99
#